data_AF-A0A7J2U4K2-F1
#
_entry.id   AF-A0A7J2U4K2-F1
#
_cell.length_a   1.000
_cell.length_b   1.000
_cell.length_c   1.000
_cell.angle_alpha   90.00
_cell.angle_beta   90.00
_cell.angle_gamma   90.00
#
_symmetry.space_group_name_H-M   'P 1'
#
loop_
_entity.id
_entity.type
_entity.pdbx_description
1 polymer ?
#
loop_
_entity_poly.entity_id
_entity_poly.type
_entity_poly.pdbx_seq_one_letter_code
_entity_poly.pdbx_strand_id
1 'polypeptide(L)'
;MALANKNVVRPTRALSGVTIVAVMTKPFSCPHGKCLYCPGGPEFGTPQSYVGNEPALMRGLYTGFDPYEQVRLRLRQYVSMGHRPSKVEIVVMGGTFTALPRDYQLWFITNVFEAVSRFPLGKPETLPSLWDAHARNEVAPIRVVGLTLETRPDWARERDADWMLYLGATKVEIGVQSLYDDVLAKVNRGHTVKDSIEATRILKDSGFKVVYHIMPGLPGSDIDRDIQMCRELFENPDFRPDMLKIYPTLVIEGTGLYELWKKGLYKPLADEDAVELIVECYRYIPKWVRVMRIQRDVPAPIIIAGPRKANLREFVEKRALEKGITINEIRFREVGRQEFFRGIKPEKINITKEVYEASQGTEVFLAAEDTQNSVLIGLLRLRIPSEKAHRAEIDRGTAIVRELHVYGTQVPIGEHDDVAWQHRGWGAKLLKTAEEIARYEFSCTKILVLSGIGAREYYRKHGYRKPPNSPYMMKEFKD
;
A
#
# COMPACT_ATOMS: atom_id res chain seq x y z
N MET A 1 21.41 -13.11 -20.09
CA MET A 1 20.21 -13.83 -19.62
C MET A 1 20.28 -13.92 -18.10
N ALA A 2 19.51 -13.12 -17.37
CA ALA A 2 19.36 -13.33 -15.94
C ALA A 2 18.79 -14.74 -15.74
N LEU A 3 19.49 -15.59 -15.00
CA LEU A 3 18.98 -16.87 -14.54
C LEU A 3 17.88 -16.58 -13.51
N ALA A 4 16.71 -16.17 -14.00
CA ALA A 4 15.48 -16.54 -13.31
C ALA A 4 15.56 -18.05 -13.18
N ASN A 5 15.70 -18.55 -11.95
CA ASN A 5 15.65 -19.97 -11.64
C ASN A 5 14.57 -20.59 -12.53
N LYS A 6 14.94 -21.48 -13.47
CA LYS A 6 14.04 -22.08 -14.48
C LYS A 6 12.80 -22.76 -13.87
N ASN A 7 12.74 -22.86 -12.55
CA ASN A 7 11.70 -23.49 -11.75
C ASN A 7 10.77 -22.51 -11.01
N VAL A 8 10.91 -21.18 -11.15
CA VAL A 8 10.05 -20.20 -10.43
C VAL A 8 8.82 -19.85 -11.25
N VAL A 9 7.64 -20.19 -10.73
CA VAL A 9 6.35 -19.85 -11.34
C VAL A 9 5.96 -18.41 -10.99
N ARG A 10 5.60 -17.59 -11.99
CA ARG A 10 5.22 -16.16 -11.87
C ARG A 10 6.31 -15.29 -11.21
N PRO A 11 7.47 -15.09 -11.87
CA PRO A 11 8.62 -14.36 -11.32
C PRO A 11 8.31 -12.88 -11.05
N THR A 12 7.33 -12.30 -11.76
CA THR A 12 6.87 -10.91 -11.56
C THR A 12 6.43 -10.60 -10.13
N ARG A 13 6.09 -11.61 -9.33
CA ARG A 13 5.72 -11.47 -7.90
C ARG A 13 6.91 -11.19 -6.97
N ALA A 14 8.14 -11.44 -7.42
CA ALA A 14 9.36 -11.26 -6.62
C ALA A 14 10.21 -10.06 -7.05
N LEU A 15 9.87 -9.38 -8.16
CA LEU A 15 10.66 -8.27 -8.72
C LEU A 15 10.80 -7.07 -7.77
N SER A 16 9.87 -6.91 -6.82
CA SER A 16 9.94 -5.84 -5.81
C SER A 16 10.83 -6.17 -4.61
N GLY A 17 11.39 -7.38 -4.53
CA GLY A 17 12.20 -7.82 -3.38
C GLY A 17 11.41 -8.10 -2.09
N VAL A 18 10.09 -7.90 -2.09
CA VAL A 18 9.18 -8.15 -0.96
C VAL A 18 8.03 -9.05 -1.39
N THR A 19 7.77 -10.09 -0.59
CA THR A 19 6.67 -11.04 -0.84
C THR A 19 5.37 -10.52 -0.21
N ILE A 20 4.32 -10.35 -1.02
CA ILE A 20 3.00 -9.90 -0.51
C ILE A 20 2.19 -11.08 0.03
N VAL A 21 1.81 -11.02 1.31
CA VAL A 21 0.93 -11.99 1.97
C VAL A 21 -0.36 -11.30 2.37
N ALA A 22 -1.39 -11.48 1.55
CA ALA A 22 -2.71 -10.92 1.79
C ALA A 22 -3.56 -11.90 2.62
N VAL A 23 -4.10 -11.42 3.73
CA VAL A 23 -4.92 -12.16 4.70
C VAL A 23 -6.26 -11.47 4.89
N MET A 24 -7.33 -12.25 5.07
CA MET A 24 -8.68 -11.73 5.26
C MET A 24 -9.13 -11.86 6.70
N THR A 25 -9.81 -10.83 7.21
CA THR A 25 -10.52 -10.92 8.48
C THR A 25 -11.76 -11.79 8.37
N LYS A 26 -12.34 -12.19 9.50
CA LYS A 26 -13.70 -12.70 9.54
C LYS A 26 -14.69 -11.67 8.96
N PRO A 27 -15.84 -12.13 8.43
CA PRO A 27 -16.91 -11.23 8.02
C PRO A 27 -17.44 -10.42 9.22
N PHE A 28 -17.45 -9.09 9.06
CA PHE A 28 -18.09 -8.16 9.98
C PHE A 28 -18.87 -7.11 9.18
N SER A 29 -19.98 -6.64 9.74
CA SER A 29 -20.75 -5.58 9.11
C SER A 29 -20.00 -4.26 9.22
N CYS A 30 -20.07 -3.44 8.16
CA CYS A 30 -19.58 -2.08 8.21
C CYS A 30 -20.41 -1.23 9.20
N PRO A 31 -19.79 -0.34 10.00
CA PRO A 31 -20.50 0.44 11.02
C PRO A 31 -21.62 1.35 10.50
N HIS A 32 -21.55 1.77 9.24
CA HIS A 32 -22.54 2.66 8.61
C HIS A 32 -23.58 1.90 7.77
N GLY A 33 -23.53 0.56 7.75
CA GLY A 33 -24.27 -0.26 6.79
C GLY A 33 -23.50 -0.51 5.49
N LYS A 34 -24.23 -0.82 4.42
CA LYS A 34 -23.68 -1.30 3.14
C LYS A 34 -23.69 -0.18 2.09
N CYS A 35 -22.54 0.05 1.44
CA CYS A 35 -22.46 0.95 0.29
C CYS A 35 -23.16 0.32 -0.91
N LEU A 36 -23.72 1.16 -1.79
CA LEU A 36 -24.54 0.75 -2.92
C LEU A 36 -23.86 -0.25 -3.86
N TYR A 37 -22.55 -0.07 -4.09
CA TYR A 37 -21.73 -0.87 -5.01
C TYR A 37 -21.00 -2.06 -4.34
N CYS A 38 -21.07 -2.20 -3.01
CA CYS A 38 -20.28 -3.20 -2.28
C CYS A 38 -20.90 -4.59 -2.41
N PRO A 39 -20.24 -5.57 -3.06
CA PRO A 39 -20.70 -6.96 -3.07
C PRO A 39 -20.33 -7.67 -1.75
N GLY A 40 -20.83 -8.89 -1.59
CA GLY A 40 -20.55 -9.72 -0.41
C GLY A 40 -21.04 -9.09 0.89
N GLY A 41 -20.44 -9.53 1.99
CA GLY A 41 -20.82 -9.13 3.35
C GLY A 41 -21.09 -10.33 4.25
N PRO A 42 -21.25 -10.11 5.57
CA PRO A 42 -21.51 -11.19 6.54
C PRO A 42 -22.69 -12.08 6.17
N GLU A 43 -23.71 -11.51 5.51
CA GLU A 43 -24.87 -12.25 5.02
C GLU A 43 -24.53 -13.31 3.96
N PHE A 44 -23.36 -13.20 3.31
CA PHE A 44 -22.81 -14.17 2.36
C PHE A 44 -21.62 -14.95 2.93
N GLY A 45 -21.30 -14.79 4.22
CA GLY A 45 -20.13 -15.40 4.85
C GLY A 45 -18.78 -14.85 4.34
N THR A 46 -18.77 -13.67 3.72
CA THR A 46 -17.56 -13.03 3.18
C THR A 46 -17.32 -11.66 3.81
N PRO A 47 -16.06 -11.20 3.93
CA PRO A 47 -15.80 -9.81 4.30
C PRO A 47 -16.40 -8.82 3.31
N GLN A 48 -16.75 -7.62 3.78
CA GLN A 48 -17.41 -6.64 2.94
C GLN A 48 -16.57 -6.30 1.69
N SER A 49 -17.23 -6.25 0.54
CA SER A 49 -16.66 -5.96 -0.79
C SER A 49 -15.96 -7.14 -1.45
N TYR A 50 -15.89 -8.32 -0.83
CA TYR A 50 -15.24 -9.50 -1.41
C TYR A 50 -16.28 -10.54 -1.81
N VAL A 51 -16.14 -11.09 -3.02
CA VAL A 51 -17.12 -12.02 -3.61
C VAL A 51 -16.44 -13.02 -4.54
N GLY A 52 -17.08 -14.16 -4.77
CA GLY A 52 -16.65 -15.13 -5.77
C GLY A 52 -15.46 -15.97 -5.32
N ASN A 53 -14.56 -16.26 -6.25
CA ASN A 53 -13.42 -17.17 -6.07
C ASN A 53 -12.07 -16.44 -6.00
N GLU A 54 -12.07 -15.21 -5.48
CA GLU A 54 -10.85 -14.44 -5.24
C GLU A 54 -9.83 -15.26 -4.43
N PRO A 55 -8.56 -15.39 -4.87
CA PRO A 55 -7.63 -16.31 -4.23
C PRO A 55 -7.43 -16.09 -2.73
N ALA A 56 -7.51 -14.84 -2.27
CA ALA A 56 -7.40 -14.53 -0.85
C ALA A 56 -8.68 -14.86 -0.08
N LEU A 57 -9.86 -14.63 -0.67
CA LEU A 57 -11.13 -15.03 -0.09
C LEU A 57 -11.23 -16.54 0.05
N MET A 58 -10.85 -17.28 -1.00
CA MET A 58 -10.85 -18.74 -0.97
C MET A 58 -9.94 -19.30 0.12
N ARG A 59 -8.77 -18.68 0.35
CA ARG A 59 -7.91 -19.04 1.51
C ARG A 59 -8.57 -18.72 2.84
N GLY A 60 -9.21 -17.55 2.95
CA GLY A 60 -9.97 -17.17 4.14
C GLY A 60 -11.05 -18.20 4.47
N LEU A 61 -11.92 -18.53 3.50
CA LEU A 61 -12.97 -19.53 3.65
C LEU A 61 -12.42 -20.91 4.03
N TYR A 62 -11.38 -21.38 3.32
CA TYR A 62 -10.76 -22.68 3.58
C TYR A 62 -10.18 -22.82 5.00
N THR A 63 -9.71 -21.71 5.58
CA THR A 63 -9.08 -21.69 6.91
C THR A 63 -10.03 -21.20 8.02
N GLY A 64 -11.32 -20.99 7.73
CA GLY A 64 -12.26 -20.39 8.68
C GLY A 64 -11.85 -18.97 9.13
N PHE A 65 -11.13 -18.27 8.26
CA PHE A 65 -10.49 -16.96 8.50
C PHE A 65 -9.49 -16.96 9.67
N ASP A 66 -8.89 -18.10 10.02
CA ASP A 66 -7.78 -18.13 10.99
C ASP A 66 -6.54 -17.42 10.40
N PRO A 67 -6.07 -16.32 11.00
CA PRO A 67 -4.94 -15.55 10.49
C PRO A 67 -3.64 -16.36 10.40
N TYR A 68 -3.39 -17.27 11.34
CA TYR A 68 -2.16 -18.04 11.38
C TYR A 68 -2.11 -19.02 10.20
N GLU A 69 -3.18 -19.76 9.98
CA GLU A 69 -3.27 -20.74 8.89
C GLU A 69 -3.34 -20.07 7.52
N GLN A 70 -3.96 -18.88 7.39
CA GLN A 70 -3.92 -18.11 6.14
C GLN A 70 -2.50 -17.73 5.74
N VAL A 71 -1.69 -17.22 6.68
CA VAL A 71 -0.28 -16.88 6.45
C VAL A 71 0.52 -18.12 6.08
N ARG A 72 0.39 -19.19 6.89
CA ARG A 72 1.13 -20.45 6.69
C ARG A 72 0.83 -21.07 5.33
N LEU A 73 -0.44 -21.13 4.94
CA LEU A 73 -0.86 -21.64 3.63
C LEU A 73 -0.31 -20.78 2.48
N ARG A 74 -0.34 -19.45 2.63
CA ARG A 74 0.19 -18.54 1.60
C ARG A 74 1.71 -18.64 1.44
N LEU A 75 2.45 -18.75 2.54
CA LEU A 75 3.90 -18.95 2.50
C LEU A 75 4.27 -20.32 1.92
N ARG A 76 3.55 -21.38 2.26
CA ARG A 76 3.71 -22.71 1.62
C ARG A 76 3.51 -22.65 0.12
N GLN A 77 2.49 -21.91 -0.34
CA GLN A 77 2.23 -21.72 -1.77
C GLN A 77 3.39 -21.01 -2.47
N TYR A 78 4.01 -20.02 -1.84
CA TYR A 78 5.19 -19.37 -2.41
C TYR A 78 6.37 -20.34 -2.52
N VAL A 79 6.64 -21.11 -1.46
CA VAL A 79 7.69 -22.14 -1.45
C VAL A 79 7.44 -23.20 -2.52
N SER A 80 6.21 -23.68 -2.68
CA SER A 80 5.86 -24.66 -3.72
C SER A 80 5.97 -24.10 -5.14
N MET A 81 5.89 -22.78 -5.31
CA MET A 81 6.13 -22.08 -6.58
C MET A 81 7.62 -21.77 -6.82
N GLY A 82 8.53 -22.23 -5.96
CA GLY A 82 9.97 -22.01 -6.05
C GLY A 82 10.46 -20.67 -5.49
N HIS A 83 9.59 -19.86 -4.87
CA HIS A 83 10.00 -18.61 -4.21
C HIS A 83 10.62 -18.92 -2.84
N ARG A 84 11.54 -18.07 -2.39
CA ARG A 84 12.16 -18.16 -1.05
C ARG A 84 11.84 -16.89 -0.24
N PRO A 85 10.67 -16.81 0.41
CA PRO A 85 10.29 -15.62 1.15
C PRO A 85 11.21 -15.39 2.34
N SER A 86 11.88 -14.24 2.37
CA SER A 86 12.67 -13.72 3.49
C SER A 86 12.13 -12.41 4.05
N LYS A 87 11.48 -11.61 3.21
CA LYS A 87 10.85 -10.33 3.54
C LYS A 87 9.41 -10.38 3.06
N VAL A 88 8.47 -10.12 3.96
CA VAL A 88 7.05 -10.13 3.67
C VAL A 88 6.39 -8.80 4.02
N GLU A 89 5.47 -8.37 3.16
CA GLU A 89 4.50 -7.34 3.49
C GLU A 89 3.14 -8.01 3.68
N ILE A 90 2.58 -7.84 4.88
CA ILE A 90 1.23 -8.29 5.20
C ILE A 90 0.24 -7.25 4.71
N VAL A 91 -0.82 -7.70 4.05
CA VAL A 91 -1.98 -6.86 3.69
C VAL A 91 -3.21 -7.46 4.34
N VAL A 92 -3.77 -6.76 5.32
CA VAL A 92 -5.00 -7.17 6.00
C VAL A 92 -6.18 -6.58 5.24
N MET A 93 -6.99 -7.48 4.69
CA MET A 93 -8.15 -7.20 3.86
C MET A 93 -9.44 -7.56 4.60
N GLY A 94 -10.53 -6.87 4.26
CA GLY A 94 -11.86 -7.22 4.80
C GLY A 94 -12.78 -6.03 5.07
N GLY A 95 -12.48 -4.86 4.53
CA GLY A 95 -13.29 -3.65 4.70
C GLY A 95 -12.65 -2.65 5.66
N THR A 96 -13.21 -2.49 6.85
CA THR A 96 -12.79 -1.45 7.81
C THR A 96 -12.12 -2.10 9.02
N PHE A 97 -10.84 -2.48 8.93
CA PHE A 97 -10.16 -3.24 9.98
C PHE A 97 -10.19 -2.54 11.34
N THR A 98 -9.99 -1.23 11.35
CA THR A 98 -9.97 -0.43 12.60
C THR A 98 -11.33 -0.31 13.27
N ALA A 99 -12.42 -0.66 12.58
CA ALA A 99 -13.77 -0.72 13.16
C ALA A 99 -14.10 -2.04 13.86
N LEU A 100 -13.27 -3.07 13.71
CA LEU A 100 -13.47 -4.35 14.38
C LEU A 100 -13.20 -4.23 15.89
N PRO A 101 -13.70 -5.16 16.73
CA PRO A 101 -13.34 -5.19 18.15
C PRO A 101 -11.81 -5.21 18.37
N ARG A 102 -11.31 -4.42 19.33
CA ARG A 102 -9.87 -4.22 19.56
C ARG A 102 -9.15 -5.50 19.97
N ASP A 103 -9.81 -6.34 20.76
CA ASP A 103 -9.35 -7.68 21.15
C ASP A 103 -9.21 -8.61 19.93
N TYR A 104 -10.17 -8.58 19.00
CA TYR A 104 -10.08 -9.30 17.73
C TYR A 104 -8.92 -8.79 16.87
N GLN A 105 -8.76 -7.46 16.72
CA GLN A 105 -7.64 -6.87 15.98
C GLN A 105 -6.29 -7.29 16.57
N LEU A 106 -6.15 -7.22 17.89
CA LEU A 106 -4.94 -7.62 18.61
C LEU A 106 -4.63 -9.11 18.41
N TRP A 107 -5.61 -9.98 18.65
CA TRP A 107 -5.50 -11.41 18.40
C TRP A 107 -5.09 -11.70 16.96
N PHE A 108 -5.71 -11.04 15.99
CA PHE A 108 -5.48 -11.27 14.58
C PHE A 108 -4.04 -10.95 14.19
N ILE A 109 -3.56 -9.77 14.57
CA ILE A 109 -2.20 -9.33 14.24
C ILE A 109 -1.15 -10.16 14.97
N THR A 110 -1.36 -10.52 16.24
CA THR A 110 -0.45 -11.42 16.97
C THR A 110 -0.28 -12.75 16.24
N ASN A 111 -1.39 -13.38 15.80
CA ASN A 111 -1.31 -14.63 15.03
C ASN A 111 -0.57 -14.47 13.69
N VAL A 112 -0.76 -13.34 13.00
CA VAL A 112 -0.05 -13.05 11.75
C VAL A 112 1.47 -13.01 11.97
N PHE A 113 1.94 -12.23 12.94
CA PHE A 113 3.37 -12.13 13.25
C PHE A 113 3.94 -13.47 13.71
N GLU A 114 3.17 -14.22 14.50
CA GLU A 114 3.54 -15.56 14.96
C GLU A 114 3.69 -16.54 13.80
N ALA A 115 2.74 -16.55 12.87
CA ALA A 115 2.77 -17.46 11.71
C ALA A 115 3.94 -17.18 10.78
N VAL A 116 4.28 -15.90 10.56
CA VAL A 116 5.45 -15.53 9.77
C VAL A 116 6.73 -15.97 10.48
N SER A 117 6.85 -15.66 11.77
CA SER A 117 8.07 -15.93 12.54
C SER A 117 8.35 -17.42 12.74
N ARG A 118 7.29 -18.23 12.86
CA ARG A 118 7.37 -19.68 13.14
C ARG A 118 7.26 -20.55 11.89
N PHE A 119 7.06 -19.99 10.71
CA PHE A 119 6.91 -20.77 9.48
C PHE A 119 8.06 -21.78 9.31
N PRO A 120 7.79 -23.07 8.99
CA PRO A 120 6.50 -23.66 8.58
C PRO A 120 5.68 -24.33 9.70
N LEU A 121 6.04 -24.10 10.97
CA LEU A 121 5.45 -24.76 12.13
C LEU A 121 3.95 -24.44 12.28
N GLY A 122 3.21 -25.36 12.90
CA GLY A 122 1.80 -25.17 13.24
C GLY A 122 1.59 -24.12 14.33
N LYS A 123 0.34 -23.66 14.47
CA LYS A 123 -0.08 -22.68 15.47
C LYS A 123 0.26 -23.17 16.88
N PRO A 124 0.91 -22.33 17.73
CA PRO A 124 1.19 -22.72 19.11
C PRO A 124 -0.12 -22.82 19.91
N GLU A 125 -0.13 -23.65 20.96
CA GLU A 125 -1.29 -23.81 21.85
C GLU A 125 -1.64 -22.51 22.58
N THR A 126 -0.62 -21.79 23.05
CA THR A 126 -0.75 -20.48 23.68
C THR A 126 -0.11 -19.42 22.81
N LEU A 127 -0.86 -18.36 22.51
CA LEU A 127 -0.33 -17.20 21.80
C LEU A 127 0.47 -16.32 22.76
N PRO A 128 1.63 -15.78 22.32
CA PRO A 128 2.38 -14.85 23.14
C PRO A 128 1.71 -13.47 23.15
N SER A 129 2.28 -12.54 23.91
CA SER A 129 1.90 -11.13 23.77
C SER A 129 2.27 -10.59 22.38
N LEU A 130 1.62 -9.51 21.94
CA LEU A 130 2.00 -8.84 20.69
C LEU A 130 3.46 -8.39 20.71
N TRP A 131 3.93 -7.90 21.86
CA TRP A 131 5.32 -7.46 22.05
C TRP A 131 6.33 -8.58 21.82
N ASP A 132 6.06 -9.77 22.35
CA ASP A 132 6.91 -10.95 22.15
C ASP A 132 6.87 -11.43 20.70
N ALA A 133 5.69 -11.40 20.06
CA ALA A 133 5.54 -11.73 18.65
C ALA A 133 6.32 -10.75 17.76
N HIS A 134 6.29 -9.46 18.08
CA HIS A 134 7.09 -8.44 17.40
C HIS A 134 8.58 -8.69 17.61
N ALA A 135 9.04 -8.83 18.86
CA ALA A 135 10.45 -9.03 19.20
C ALA A 135 11.04 -10.26 18.50
N ARG A 136 10.27 -11.35 18.45
CA ARG A 136 10.64 -12.56 17.71
C ARG A 136 10.76 -12.29 16.21
N ASN A 137 9.83 -11.52 15.62
CA ASN A 137 9.84 -11.24 14.20
C ASN A 137 11.02 -10.34 13.76
N GLU A 138 11.53 -9.47 14.64
CA GLU A 138 12.68 -8.60 14.32
C GLU A 138 13.91 -9.40 13.86
N VAL A 139 14.06 -10.63 14.39
CA VAL A 139 15.21 -11.52 14.13
C VAL A 139 14.83 -12.83 13.41
N ALA A 140 13.55 -13.03 13.07
CA ALA A 140 13.09 -14.25 12.42
C ALA A 140 13.69 -14.45 11.00
N PRO A 141 13.72 -15.70 10.49
CA PRO A 141 14.17 -15.99 9.12
C PRO A 141 13.30 -15.33 8.04
N ILE A 142 11.98 -15.27 8.28
CA ILE A 142 11.03 -14.52 7.45
C ILE A 142 10.57 -13.31 8.26
N ARG A 143 10.75 -12.12 7.70
CA ARG A 143 10.56 -10.85 8.41
C ARG A 143 9.40 -10.06 7.85
N VAL A 144 8.52 -9.57 8.72
CA VAL A 144 7.44 -8.65 8.35
C VAL A 144 8.04 -7.25 8.22
N VAL A 145 8.37 -6.86 7.00
CA VAL A 145 8.97 -5.54 6.67
C VAL A 145 7.90 -4.47 6.40
N GLY A 146 6.64 -4.87 6.30
CA GLY A 146 5.50 -3.97 6.19
C GLY A 146 4.21 -4.63 6.63
N LEU A 147 3.33 -3.84 7.24
CA LEU A 147 1.97 -4.23 7.57
C LEU A 147 1.04 -3.14 7.04
N THR A 148 0.13 -3.54 6.17
CA THR A 148 -0.87 -2.71 5.52
C THR A 148 -2.24 -3.03 6.10
N LEU A 149 -2.94 -2.00 6.58
CA LEU A 149 -4.31 -2.11 7.08
C LEU A 149 -5.25 -1.31 6.17
N GLU A 150 -6.33 -1.95 5.72
CA GLU A 150 -7.40 -1.28 4.98
C GLU A 150 -8.43 -0.69 5.95
N THR A 151 -8.82 0.55 5.71
CA THR A 151 -9.84 1.23 6.52
C THR A 151 -10.65 2.29 5.76
N ARG A 152 -11.64 2.85 6.45
CA ARG A 152 -12.39 4.01 6.00
C ARG A 152 -11.80 5.29 6.62
N PRO A 153 -11.86 6.42 5.90
CA PRO A 153 -11.45 7.73 6.41
C PRO A 153 -11.95 8.07 7.83
N ASP A 154 -13.23 7.85 8.12
CA ASP A 154 -13.85 8.13 9.42
C ASP A 154 -13.34 7.24 10.58
N TRP A 155 -12.56 6.21 10.27
CA TRP A 155 -11.92 5.26 11.20
C TRP A 155 -10.38 5.31 11.16
N ALA A 156 -9.84 6.44 10.70
CA ALA A 156 -8.41 6.74 10.67
C ALA A 156 -8.10 8.05 11.43
N ARG A 157 -8.74 8.24 12.59
CA ARG A 157 -8.50 9.37 13.49
C ARG A 157 -7.25 9.14 14.34
N GLU A 158 -6.84 10.12 15.13
CA GLU A 158 -5.61 10.08 15.94
C GLU A 158 -5.49 8.81 16.80
N ARG A 159 -6.55 8.46 17.55
CA ARG A 159 -6.60 7.23 18.36
C ARG A 159 -6.45 5.95 17.54
N ASP A 160 -6.94 5.97 16.30
CA ASP A 160 -6.90 4.82 15.41
C ASP A 160 -5.52 4.70 14.76
N ALA A 161 -4.90 5.83 14.41
CA ALA A 161 -3.49 5.90 14.00
C ALA A 161 -2.58 5.36 15.11
N ASP A 162 -2.78 5.77 16.36
CA ASP A 162 -2.02 5.26 17.52
C ASP A 162 -2.17 3.75 17.68
N TRP A 163 -3.39 3.24 17.53
CA TRP A 163 -3.63 1.80 17.59
C TRP A 163 -2.96 1.06 16.43
N MET A 164 -3.02 1.58 15.21
CA MET A 164 -2.34 0.99 14.07
C MET A 164 -0.82 0.99 14.24
N LEU A 165 -0.24 2.05 14.81
CA LEU A 165 1.18 2.12 15.17
C LEU A 165 1.53 1.04 16.20
N TYR A 166 0.70 0.88 17.23
CA TYR A 166 0.85 -0.17 18.25
C TYR A 166 0.84 -1.58 17.65
N LEU A 167 -0.04 -1.84 16.68
CA LEU A 167 -0.09 -3.12 15.95
C LEU A 167 1.14 -3.36 15.06
N GLY A 168 1.94 -2.34 14.78
CA GLY A 168 3.13 -2.40 13.91
C GLY A 168 2.84 -2.09 12.44
N ALA A 169 1.74 -1.40 12.14
CA ALA A 169 1.41 -1.00 10.77
C ALA A 169 2.39 0.05 10.24
N THR A 170 2.64 0.02 8.94
CA THR A 170 3.49 1.01 8.24
C THR A 170 2.81 1.64 7.03
N LYS A 171 1.65 1.10 6.64
CA LYS A 171 0.86 1.58 5.51
C LYS A 171 -0.62 1.49 5.86
N VAL A 172 -1.37 2.50 5.46
CA VAL A 172 -2.82 2.50 5.60
C VAL A 172 -3.43 2.77 4.24
N GLU A 173 -4.38 1.93 3.86
CA GLU A 173 -5.17 2.15 2.66
C GLU A 173 -6.54 2.66 3.05
N ILE A 174 -6.89 3.84 2.57
CA ILE A 174 -8.17 4.47 2.85
C ILE A 174 -9.07 4.41 1.63
N GLY A 175 -10.27 3.89 1.85
CA GLY A 175 -11.28 3.80 0.80
C GLY A 175 -11.96 5.13 0.52
N VAL A 176 -11.28 6.10 -0.09
CA VAL A 176 -11.81 7.45 -0.41
C VAL A 176 -12.93 7.38 -1.45
N GLN A 177 -12.71 6.58 -2.50
CA GLN A 177 -13.61 6.34 -3.64
C GLN A 177 -13.83 7.56 -4.54
N SER A 178 -14.29 8.68 -3.98
CA SER A 178 -14.57 9.92 -4.71
C SER A 178 -14.16 11.14 -3.88
N LEU A 179 -13.81 12.25 -4.55
CA LEU A 179 -13.57 13.55 -3.92
C LEU A 179 -14.80 14.47 -3.95
N TYR A 180 -15.99 13.92 -4.17
CA TYR A 180 -17.24 14.68 -4.22
C TYR A 180 -18.27 14.15 -3.24
N ASP A 181 -18.69 14.97 -2.27
CA ASP A 181 -19.64 14.57 -1.22
C ASP A 181 -21.02 14.17 -1.79
N ASP A 182 -21.46 14.76 -2.91
CA ASP A 182 -22.70 14.37 -3.58
C ASP A 182 -22.64 12.94 -4.13
N VAL A 183 -21.50 12.55 -4.71
CA VAL A 183 -21.25 11.18 -5.20
C VAL A 183 -21.18 10.21 -4.02
N LEU A 184 -20.44 10.56 -2.96
CA LEU A 184 -20.31 9.73 -1.76
C LEU A 184 -21.67 9.48 -1.09
N ALA A 185 -22.49 10.53 -0.92
CA ALA A 185 -23.84 10.41 -0.36
C ALA A 185 -24.74 9.52 -1.25
N LYS A 186 -24.69 9.71 -2.57
CA LYS A 186 -25.52 8.94 -3.53
C LYS A 186 -25.24 7.44 -3.51
N VAL A 187 -24.01 7.04 -3.19
CA VAL A 187 -23.63 5.62 -3.06
C VAL A 187 -23.70 5.09 -1.63
N ASN A 188 -24.33 5.85 -0.73
CA ASN A 188 -24.44 5.56 0.69
C ASN A 188 -23.07 5.30 1.34
N ARG A 189 -22.09 6.14 1.02
CA ARG A 189 -20.79 6.11 1.69
C ARG A 189 -20.90 6.84 3.02
N GLY A 190 -20.60 6.16 4.12
CA GLY A 190 -20.74 6.73 5.47
C GLY A 190 -19.65 7.72 5.91
N HIS A 191 -18.98 8.43 4.99
CA HIS A 191 -18.01 9.48 5.32
C HIS A 191 -18.03 10.60 4.28
N THR A 192 -17.38 11.70 4.61
CA THR A 192 -17.21 12.89 3.77
C THR A 192 -15.81 13.01 3.18
N VAL A 193 -15.64 13.89 2.20
CA VAL A 193 -14.32 14.30 1.70
C VAL A 193 -13.46 14.88 2.82
N LYS A 194 -14.06 15.65 3.74
CA LYS A 194 -13.37 16.20 4.92
C LYS A 194 -12.76 15.11 5.80
N ASP A 195 -13.46 13.99 6.00
CA ASP A 195 -12.91 12.85 6.73
C ASP A 195 -11.67 12.27 6.01
N SER A 196 -11.67 12.25 4.67
CA SER A 196 -10.52 11.79 3.87
C SER A 196 -9.32 12.72 4.00
N ILE A 197 -9.54 14.03 3.97
CA ILE A 197 -8.50 15.05 4.17
C ILE A 197 -7.88 14.91 5.57
N GLU A 198 -8.72 14.85 6.60
CA GLU A 198 -8.25 14.79 7.99
C GLU A 198 -7.52 13.47 8.29
N ALA A 199 -8.06 12.34 7.84
CA ALA A 199 -7.39 11.05 7.94
C ALA A 199 -6.02 11.08 7.26
N THR A 200 -5.91 11.70 6.09
CA THR A 200 -4.64 11.78 5.36
C THR A 200 -3.60 12.58 6.12
N ARG A 201 -3.98 13.75 6.66
CA ARG A 201 -3.11 14.55 7.52
C ARG A 201 -2.60 13.76 8.72
N ILE A 202 -3.51 13.16 9.49
CA ILE A 202 -3.18 12.37 10.69
C ILE A 202 -2.22 11.23 10.34
N LEU A 203 -2.52 10.50 9.27
CA LEU A 203 -1.71 9.36 8.85
C LEU A 203 -0.31 9.78 8.38
N LYS A 204 -0.22 10.87 7.59
CA LYS A 204 1.07 11.40 7.15
C LYS A 204 1.90 11.92 8.32
N ASP A 205 1.31 12.71 9.21
CA ASP A 205 1.97 13.21 10.42
C ASP A 205 2.39 12.08 11.36
N SER A 206 1.67 10.95 11.37
CA SER A 206 2.07 9.74 12.12
C SER A 206 3.15 8.90 11.43
N GLY A 207 3.58 9.28 10.23
CA GLY A 207 4.64 8.60 9.48
C GLY A 207 4.16 7.49 8.52
N PHE A 208 2.85 7.23 8.40
CA PHE A 208 2.34 6.17 7.54
C PHE A 208 2.49 6.50 6.06
N LYS A 209 2.67 5.46 5.25
CA LYS A 209 2.37 5.50 3.81
C LYS A 209 0.85 5.47 3.63
N VAL A 210 0.32 6.36 2.81
CA VAL A 210 -1.12 6.52 2.57
C VAL A 210 -1.47 6.09 1.16
N VAL A 211 -2.38 5.13 1.05
CA VAL A 211 -2.91 4.65 -0.23
C VAL A 211 -4.36 5.06 -0.35
N TYR A 212 -4.76 5.63 -1.48
CA TYR A 212 -6.16 5.86 -1.78
C TYR A 212 -6.71 4.74 -2.66
N HIS A 213 -7.89 4.23 -2.32
CA HIS A 213 -8.73 3.54 -3.28
C HIS A 213 -9.64 4.59 -3.91
N ILE A 214 -9.63 4.70 -5.23
CA ILE A 214 -10.53 5.58 -5.99
C ILE A 214 -11.36 4.74 -6.95
N MET A 215 -12.60 5.17 -7.19
CA MET A 215 -13.56 4.46 -8.02
C MET A 215 -14.16 5.38 -9.08
N PRO A 216 -13.56 5.43 -10.27
CA PRO A 216 -14.21 6.06 -11.42
C PRO A 216 -15.52 5.37 -11.79
N GLY A 217 -16.48 6.12 -12.34
CA GLY A 217 -17.77 5.64 -12.83
C GLY A 217 -18.80 5.38 -11.74
N LEU A 218 -18.66 5.96 -10.54
CA LEU A 218 -19.67 5.85 -9.49
C LEU A 218 -20.98 6.59 -9.89
N PRO A 219 -22.15 6.13 -9.43
CA PRO A 219 -23.41 6.86 -9.64
C PRO A 219 -23.33 8.32 -9.21
N GLY A 220 -23.66 9.24 -10.12
CA GLY A 220 -23.58 10.69 -9.89
C GLY A 220 -22.29 11.35 -10.36
N SER A 221 -21.30 10.57 -10.79
CA SER A 221 -20.10 11.05 -11.51
C SER A 221 -20.24 10.82 -13.01
N ASP A 222 -19.33 11.42 -13.77
CA ASP A 222 -19.12 11.24 -15.20
C ASP A 222 -17.61 11.26 -15.52
N ILE A 223 -17.24 11.06 -16.79
CA ILE A 223 -15.84 10.95 -17.22
C ILE A 223 -15.07 12.23 -16.89
N ASP A 224 -15.64 13.41 -17.15
CA ASP A 224 -14.97 14.69 -16.94
C ASP A 224 -14.75 14.96 -15.45
N ARG A 225 -15.76 14.68 -14.61
CA ARG A 225 -15.64 14.77 -13.15
C ARG A 225 -14.59 13.82 -12.60
N ASP A 226 -14.48 12.61 -13.14
CA ASP A 226 -13.49 11.63 -12.69
C ASP A 226 -12.05 11.99 -13.14
N ILE A 227 -11.89 12.57 -14.33
CA ILE A 227 -10.60 13.14 -14.78
C ILE A 227 -10.21 14.33 -13.89
N GLN A 228 -11.16 15.23 -13.60
CA GLN A 228 -10.92 16.36 -12.70
C GLN A 228 -10.57 15.88 -11.28
N MET A 229 -11.21 14.81 -10.79
CA MET A 229 -10.85 14.19 -9.52
C MET A 229 -9.41 13.65 -9.55
N CYS A 230 -9.00 12.97 -10.62
CA CYS A 230 -7.62 12.50 -10.79
C CYS A 230 -6.60 13.63 -10.74
N ARG A 231 -6.92 14.78 -11.34
CA ARG A 231 -6.09 16.00 -11.29
C ARG A 231 -6.03 16.58 -9.88
N GLU A 232 -7.20 16.76 -9.25
CA GLU A 232 -7.36 17.32 -7.90
C GLU A 232 -6.54 16.54 -6.85
N LEU A 233 -6.50 15.21 -6.95
CA LEU A 233 -5.72 14.33 -6.05
C LEU A 233 -4.25 14.76 -5.90
N PHE A 234 -3.67 15.38 -6.93
CA PHE A 234 -2.26 15.72 -6.97
C PHE A 234 -2.00 17.22 -6.98
N GLU A 235 -2.92 18.03 -7.50
CA GLU A 235 -2.80 19.49 -7.44
C GLU A 235 -3.12 20.04 -6.05
N ASN A 236 -4.14 19.50 -5.36
CA ASN A 236 -4.56 19.96 -4.04
C ASN A 236 -3.71 19.31 -2.93
N PRO A 237 -3.02 20.10 -2.07
CA PRO A 237 -2.18 19.58 -1.00
C PRO A 237 -2.95 18.78 0.07
N ASP A 238 -4.26 18.92 0.19
CA ASP A 238 -5.06 18.19 1.17
C ASP A 238 -5.05 16.66 0.95
N PHE A 239 -4.80 16.21 -0.29
CA PHE A 239 -4.80 14.79 -0.66
C PHE A 239 -3.39 14.23 -0.83
N ARG A 240 -2.81 14.38 -2.04
CA ARG A 240 -1.48 13.90 -2.45
C ARG A 240 -1.11 12.52 -1.85
N PRO A 241 -1.86 11.44 -2.16
CA PRO A 241 -1.62 10.10 -1.61
C PRO A 241 -0.38 9.44 -2.22
N ASP A 242 0.42 8.72 -1.43
CA ASP A 242 1.66 8.10 -1.92
C ASP A 242 1.41 7.02 -2.97
N MET A 243 0.24 6.38 -2.91
CA MET A 243 -0.11 5.27 -3.79
C MET A 243 -1.60 5.29 -4.14
N LEU A 244 -1.92 4.76 -5.32
CA LEU A 244 -3.30 4.61 -5.79
C LEU A 244 -3.67 3.16 -6.07
N LYS A 245 -4.92 2.82 -5.75
CA LYS A 245 -5.66 1.67 -6.26
C LYS A 245 -6.86 2.21 -7.04
N ILE A 246 -6.81 2.10 -8.36
CA ILE A 246 -7.84 2.65 -9.26
C ILE A 246 -8.79 1.53 -9.66
N TYR A 247 -10.05 1.63 -9.25
CA TYR A 247 -11.05 0.59 -9.39
C TYR A 247 -12.27 1.12 -10.15
N PRO A 248 -12.28 1.05 -11.49
CA PRO A 248 -13.49 1.35 -12.24
C PRO A 248 -14.69 0.59 -11.67
N THR A 249 -15.81 1.30 -11.54
CA THR A 249 -17.00 0.78 -10.87
C THR A 249 -17.58 -0.40 -11.65
N LEU A 250 -17.89 -1.48 -10.93
CA LEU A 250 -18.44 -2.72 -11.48
C LEU A 250 -19.85 -2.94 -10.95
N VAL A 251 -20.74 -3.40 -11.82
CA VAL A 251 -22.07 -3.88 -11.43
C VAL A 251 -21.97 -5.36 -11.13
N ILE A 252 -22.28 -5.73 -9.89
CA ILE A 252 -22.25 -7.10 -9.40
C ILE A 252 -23.63 -7.44 -8.85
N GLU A 253 -24.13 -8.63 -9.17
CA GLU A 253 -25.43 -9.11 -8.70
C GLU A 253 -25.52 -9.11 -7.16
N GLY A 254 -26.71 -8.83 -6.62
CA GLY A 254 -26.94 -8.73 -5.17
C GLY A 254 -26.45 -7.42 -4.54
N THR A 255 -26.04 -6.44 -5.34
CA THR A 255 -25.74 -5.07 -4.88
C THR A 255 -26.88 -4.12 -5.18
N GLY A 256 -26.99 -3.01 -4.43
CA GLY A 256 -27.98 -1.98 -4.76
C GLY A 256 -27.66 -1.30 -6.11
N LEU A 257 -26.39 -1.29 -6.52
CA LEU A 257 -25.98 -0.79 -7.83
C LEU A 257 -26.54 -1.64 -8.98
N TYR A 258 -26.63 -2.96 -8.79
CA TYR A 258 -27.28 -3.87 -9.76
C TYR A 258 -28.76 -3.54 -9.93
N GLU A 259 -29.47 -3.22 -8.85
CA GLU A 259 -30.88 -2.81 -8.94
C GLU A 259 -31.07 -1.48 -9.69
N LEU A 260 -30.17 -0.51 -9.50
CA LEU A 260 -30.21 0.73 -10.29
C LEU A 260 -29.94 0.46 -11.77
N TRP A 261 -28.95 -0.37 -12.08
CA TRP A 261 -28.63 -0.75 -13.45
C TRP A 261 -29.80 -1.46 -14.14
N LYS A 262 -30.43 -2.42 -13.46
CA LYS A 262 -31.59 -3.17 -13.96
C LYS A 262 -32.79 -2.27 -14.28
N LYS A 263 -32.98 -1.20 -13.52
CA LYS A 263 -34.02 -0.18 -13.73
C LYS A 263 -33.64 0.88 -14.78
N GLY A 264 -32.45 0.81 -15.38
CA GLY A 264 -31.94 1.81 -16.32
C GLY A 264 -31.53 3.15 -15.66
N LEU A 265 -31.41 3.18 -14.33
CA LEU A 265 -31.06 4.38 -13.56
C LEU A 265 -29.55 4.56 -13.38
N TYR A 266 -28.75 3.59 -13.83
CA TYR A 266 -27.29 3.66 -13.81
C TYR A 266 -26.70 2.98 -15.05
N LYS A 267 -25.77 3.67 -15.71
CA LYS A 267 -24.98 3.17 -16.83
C LYS A 267 -23.50 3.10 -16.42
N PRO A 268 -22.89 1.90 -16.33
CA PRO A 268 -21.48 1.78 -16.01
C PRO A 268 -20.58 2.16 -17.19
N LEU A 269 -19.30 2.43 -16.90
CA LEU A 269 -18.28 2.66 -17.92
C LEU A 269 -18.12 1.45 -18.85
N ALA A 270 -17.94 1.70 -20.14
CA ALA A 270 -17.46 0.68 -21.06
C ALA A 270 -15.95 0.42 -20.84
N ASP A 271 -15.44 -0.68 -21.38
CA ASP A 271 -14.00 -1.01 -21.29
C ASP A 271 -13.12 0.09 -21.90
N GLU A 272 -13.47 0.61 -23.08
CA GLU A 272 -12.67 1.68 -23.73
C GLU A 272 -12.77 3.01 -22.98
N ASP A 273 -13.95 3.38 -22.46
CA ASP A 273 -14.10 4.59 -21.64
C ASP A 273 -13.24 4.51 -20.38
N ALA A 274 -13.19 3.34 -19.74
CA ALA A 274 -12.35 3.13 -18.57
C ALA A 274 -10.86 3.16 -18.90
N VAL A 275 -10.44 2.62 -20.05
CA VAL A 275 -9.05 2.77 -20.53
C VAL A 275 -8.74 4.25 -20.72
N GLU A 276 -9.56 4.97 -21.47
CA GLU A 276 -9.24 6.36 -21.83
C GLU A 276 -9.29 7.31 -20.65
N LEU A 277 -10.26 7.16 -19.75
CA LEU A 277 -10.32 7.91 -18.49
C LEU A 277 -9.02 7.73 -17.70
N ILE A 278 -8.54 6.48 -17.54
CA ILE A 278 -7.32 6.22 -16.76
C ILE A 278 -6.08 6.72 -17.50
N VAL A 279 -6.04 6.63 -18.83
CA VAL A 279 -4.97 7.21 -19.65
C VAL A 279 -4.86 8.72 -19.43
N GLU A 280 -5.99 9.43 -19.38
CA GLU A 280 -6.00 10.86 -19.09
C GLU A 280 -5.59 11.14 -17.63
N CYS A 281 -6.00 10.31 -16.66
CA CYS A 281 -5.52 10.41 -15.27
C CYS A 281 -3.98 10.32 -15.18
N TYR A 282 -3.33 9.49 -16.01
CA TYR A 282 -1.87 9.31 -16.01
C TYR A 282 -1.08 10.59 -16.33
N ARG A 283 -1.70 11.60 -16.96
CA ARG A 283 -1.07 12.91 -17.19
C ARG A 283 -0.73 13.64 -15.89
N TYR A 284 -1.49 13.39 -14.84
CA TYR A 284 -1.40 14.12 -13.57
C TYR A 284 -0.64 13.34 -12.49
N ILE A 285 -0.39 12.04 -12.69
CA ILE A 285 0.26 11.20 -11.68
C ILE A 285 1.74 11.57 -11.58
N PRO A 286 2.19 12.13 -10.44
CA PRO A 286 3.56 12.60 -10.28
C PRO A 286 4.53 11.45 -9.97
N LYS A 287 5.83 11.75 -10.02
CA LYS A 287 6.91 10.76 -9.88
C LYS A 287 6.94 10.05 -8.52
N TRP A 288 6.42 10.69 -7.48
CA TRP A 288 6.39 10.16 -6.12
C TRP A 288 5.20 9.24 -5.85
N VAL A 289 4.30 9.03 -6.82
CA VAL A 289 3.11 8.19 -6.67
C VAL A 289 3.32 6.80 -7.26
N ARG A 290 2.88 5.76 -6.55
CA ARG A 290 2.83 4.39 -7.06
C ARG A 290 1.41 3.98 -7.38
N VAL A 291 1.10 3.65 -8.63
CA VAL A 291 -0.19 3.03 -8.95
C VAL A 291 -0.07 1.54 -8.66
N MET A 292 -0.64 1.07 -7.55
CA MET A 292 -0.52 -0.32 -7.11
C MET A 292 -1.33 -1.26 -8.00
N ARG A 293 -2.54 -0.84 -8.37
CA ARG A 293 -3.49 -1.66 -9.10
C ARG A 293 -4.43 -0.79 -9.95
N ILE A 294 -4.73 -1.28 -11.14
CA ILE A 294 -5.78 -0.79 -12.02
C ILE A 294 -6.71 -1.99 -12.18
N GLN A 295 -7.97 -1.86 -11.77
CA GLN A 295 -9.02 -2.91 -11.65
C GLN A 295 -8.97 -3.76 -10.35
N ARG A 296 -10.12 -4.25 -9.89
CA ARG A 296 -10.24 -5.15 -8.71
C ARG A 296 -9.93 -6.61 -9.08
N ASP A 297 -9.88 -7.51 -8.09
CA ASP A 297 -9.70 -8.96 -8.33
C ASP A 297 -11.01 -9.69 -8.57
N VAL A 298 -12.01 -9.00 -9.12
CA VAL A 298 -13.33 -9.60 -9.31
C VAL A 298 -13.30 -10.51 -10.54
N PRO A 299 -13.71 -11.78 -10.43
CA PRO A 299 -13.79 -12.69 -11.56
C PRO A 299 -14.76 -12.17 -12.63
N ALA A 300 -14.34 -12.15 -13.89
CA ALA A 300 -15.15 -11.63 -15.00
C ALA A 300 -16.58 -12.22 -15.10
N PRO A 301 -16.82 -13.53 -14.82
CA PRO A 301 -18.17 -14.09 -14.85
C PRO A 301 -19.15 -13.46 -13.84
N ILE A 302 -18.66 -12.84 -12.77
CA ILE A 302 -19.47 -12.22 -11.72
C ILE A 302 -19.78 -10.74 -12.07
N ILE A 303 -19.06 -10.17 -13.04
CA ILE A 303 -19.25 -8.78 -13.47
C ILE A 303 -20.43 -8.72 -14.44
N ILE A 304 -21.60 -8.30 -13.95
CA ILE A 304 -22.81 -8.15 -14.75
C ILE A 304 -22.66 -7.02 -15.77
N ALA A 305 -22.06 -5.89 -15.38
CA ALA A 305 -21.77 -4.78 -16.27
C ALA A 305 -20.60 -3.92 -15.75
N GLY A 306 -19.99 -3.14 -16.65
CA GLY A 306 -18.76 -2.39 -16.39
C GLY A 306 -17.52 -3.03 -17.02
N PRO A 307 -16.32 -2.48 -16.78
CA PRO A 307 -15.09 -2.96 -17.42
C PRO A 307 -14.75 -4.41 -17.03
N ARG A 308 -14.50 -5.26 -18.03
CA ARG A 308 -14.22 -6.71 -17.86
C ARG A 308 -12.83 -7.11 -18.33
N LYS A 309 -12.08 -6.22 -19.01
CA LYS A 309 -10.71 -6.52 -19.47
C LYS A 309 -9.81 -6.89 -18.29
N ALA A 310 -9.28 -8.11 -18.30
CA ALA A 310 -8.46 -8.66 -17.20
C ALA A 310 -7.04 -8.07 -17.11
N ASN A 311 -6.58 -7.35 -18.13
CA ASN A 311 -5.26 -6.73 -18.22
C ASN A 311 -5.35 -5.23 -18.51
N LEU A 312 -6.29 -4.53 -17.85
CA LEU A 312 -6.56 -3.11 -18.10
C LEU A 312 -5.31 -2.22 -18.00
N ARG A 313 -4.39 -2.52 -17.08
CA ARG A 313 -3.10 -1.82 -16.97
C ARG A 313 -2.29 -1.84 -18.26
N GLU A 314 -2.18 -2.99 -18.94
CA GLU A 314 -1.37 -3.09 -20.15
C GLU A 314 -1.94 -2.23 -21.27
N PHE A 315 -3.28 -2.20 -21.39
CA PHE A 315 -3.97 -1.32 -22.34
C PHE A 315 -3.75 0.15 -22.01
N VAL A 316 -3.89 0.54 -20.74
CA VAL A 316 -3.65 1.93 -20.28
C VAL A 316 -2.21 2.35 -20.56
N GLU A 317 -1.23 1.56 -20.15
CA GLU A 317 0.20 1.90 -20.34
C GLU A 317 0.55 1.99 -21.82
N LYS A 318 0.06 1.06 -22.65
CA LYS A 318 0.26 1.11 -24.10
C LYS A 318 -0.37 2.36 -24.72
N ARG A 319 -1.64 2.63 -24.44
CA ARG A 319 -2.38 3.77 -25.01
C ARG A 319 -1.81 5.10 -24.55
N ALA A 320 -1.37 5.21 -23.29
CA ALA A 320 -0.70 6.41 -22.79
C ALA A 320 0.58 6.71 -23.60
N LEU A 321 1.40 5.71 -23.87
CA LEU A 321 2.63 5.87 -24.67
C LEU A 321 2.32 6.21 -26.13
N GLU A 322 1.31 5.59 -26.73
CA GLU A 322 0.83 5.92 -28.09
C GLU A 322 0.37 7.38 -28.20
N LYS A 323 -0.24 7.91 -27.13
CA LYS A 323 -0.64 9.33 -27.02
C LYS A 323 0.52 10.28 -26.66
N GLY A 324 1.75 9.78 -26.51
CA GLY A 324 2.90 10.59 -26.09
C GLY A 324 2.86 11.03 -24.62
N ILE A 325 2.03 10.39 -23.79
CA ILE A 325 1.97 10.66 -22.34
C ILE A 325 3.16 9.99 -21.65
N THR A 326 3.95 10.77 -20.93
CA THR A 326 5.03 10.24 -20.10
C THR A 326 4.47 9.60 -18.83
N ILE A 327 4.77 8.33 -18.61
CA ILE A 327 4.33 7.59 -17.42
C ILE A 327 5.35 7.77 -16.29
N ASN A 328 5.03 8.66 -15.35
CA ASN A 328 5.93 9.04 -14.25
C ASN A 328 5.79 8.16 -12.99
N GLU A 329 4.74 7.37 -12.87
CA GLU A 329 4.44 6.64 -11.64
C GLU A 329 5.51 5.58 -11.30
N ILE A 330 5.75 5.39 -10.01
CA ILE A 330 6.82 4.56 -9.44
C ILE A 330 6.82 3.15 -10.03
N ARG A 331 5.66 2.47 -10.07
CA ARG A 331 5.57 1.04 -10.45
C ARG A 331 6.00 0.81 -11.88
N PHE A 332 5.71 1.76 -12.77
CA PHE A 332 6.18 1.69 -14.15
C PHE A 332 7.70 1.74 -14.20
N ARG A 333 8.33 2.63 -13.44
CA ARG A 333 9.78 2.92 -13.49
C ARG A 333 10.66 1.94 -12.70
N GLU A 334 10.11 1.05 -11.87
CA GLU A 334 10.88 0.10 -11.04
C GLU A 334 11.89 -0.71 -11.88
N VAL A 335 13.16 -0.72 -11.47
CA VAL A 335 14.27 -1.39 -12.20
C VAL A 335 13.97 -2.83 -12.60
N GLY A 336 13.44 -3.65 -11.69
CA GLY A 336 13.12 -5.05 -11.99
C GLY A 336 12.00 -5.21 -13.02
N ARG A 337 11.10 -4.21 -13.15
CA ARG A 337 10.03 -4.22 -14.15
C ARG A 337 10.53 -3.68 -15.49
N GLN A 338 11.34 -2.61 -15.48
CA GLN A 338 11.97 -2.07 -16.69
C GLN A 338 12.85 -3.12 -17.37
N GLU A 339 13.67 -3.85 -16.59
CA GLU A 339 14.48 -4.94 -17.15
C GLU A 339 13.61 -6.09 -17.67
N PHE A 340 12.62 -6.54 -16.89
CA PHE A 340 11.80 -7.70 -17.26
C PHE A 340 10.91 -7.47 -18.50
N PHE A 341 10.24 -6.32 -18.58
CA PHE A 341 9.26 -6.04 -19.65
C PHE A 341 9.86 -5.31 -20.84
N ARG A 342 10.96 -4.57 -20.66
CA ARG A 342 11.52 -3.69 -21.70
C ARG A 342 13.01 -3.94 -21.97
N GLY A 343 13.68 -4.78 -21.19
CA GLY A 343 15.12 -5.02 -21.32
C GLY A 343 15.99 -3.81 -20.97
N ILE A 344 15.41 -2.77 -20.35
CA ILE A 344 16.11 -1.53 -20.03
C ILE A 344 16.85 -1.71 -18.71
N LYS A 345 18.15 -1.42 -18.70
CA LYS A 345 19.01 -1.44 -17.52
C LYS A 345 19.43 -0.01 -17.17
N PRO A 346 19.60 0.31 -15.88
CA PRO A 346 20.10 1.63 -15.49
C PRO A 346 21.58 1.77 -15.87
N GLU A 347 21.97 2.94 -16.36
CA GLU A 347 23.35 3.26 -16.74
C GLU A 347 23.96 4.27 -15.75
N LYS A 348 23.31 5.44 -15.59
CA LYS A 348 23.80 6.52 -14.73
C LYS A 348 22.77 6.84 -13.66
N ILE A 349 23.12 6.54 -12.42
CA ILE A 349 22.22 6.67 -11.27
C ILE A 349 22.58 7.92 -10.46
N ASN A 350 21.60 8.79 -10.26
CA ASN A 350 21.71 9.96 -9.38
C ASN A 350 20.63 9.91 -8.30
N ILE A 351 20.84 10.64 -7.19
CA ILE A 351 19.79 10.92 -6.23
C ILE A 351 19.10 12.22 -6.66
N THR A 352 17.82 12.13 -7.01
CA THR A 352 16.96 13.28 -7.27
C THR A 352 16.14 13.62 -6.02
N LYS A 353 15.73 14.88 -5.90
CA LYS A 353 14.93 15.41 -4.79
C LYS A 353 13.75 16.18 -5.36
N GLU A 354 12.54 15.84 -4.92
CA GLU A 354 11.31 16.57 -5.23
C GLU A 354 10.64 16.96 -3.90
N VAL A 355 10.33 18.24 -3.74
CA VAL A 355 9.72 18.79 -2.52
C VAL A 355 8.32 19.28 -2.84
N TYR A 356 7.33 18.88 -2.05
CA TYR A 356 5.94 19.30 -2.24
C TYR A 356 5.21 19.39 -0.90
N GLU A 357 4.30 20.35 -0.81
CA GLU A 357 3.39 20.45 0.33
C GLU A 357 2.39 19.29 0.32
N ALA A 358 2.10 18.69 1.46
CA ALA A 358 0.96 17.80 1.59
C ALA A 358 0.43 17.80 3.02
N SER A 359 -0.87 18.03 3.15
CA SER A 359 -1.62 18.02 4.40
C SER A 359 -0.94 18.90 5.45
N GLN A 360 -0.71 20.18 5.10
CA GLN A 360 -0.09 21.21 5.96
C GLN A 360 1.33 20.90 6.44
N GLY A 361 1.98 19.88 5.88
CA GLY A 361 3.40 19.57 6.09
C GLY A 361 4.15 19.53 4.78
N THR A 362 5.45 19.28 4.86
CA THR A 362 6.33 19.22 3.68
C THR A 362 6.79 17.79 3.44
N GLU A 363 6.58 17.27 2.24
CA GLU A 363 7.13 16.01 1.79
C GLU A 363 8.38 16.26 0.93
N VAL A 364 9.40 15.45 1.16
CA VAL A 364 10.62 15.39 0.39
C VAL A 364 10.76 13.96 -0.13
N PHE A 365 10.56 13.80 -1.44
CA PHE A 365 10.74 12.54 -2.14
C PHE A 365 12.15 12.47 -2.72
N LEU A 366 12.94 11.53 -2.22
CA LEU A 366 14.25 11.20 -2.76
C LEU A 366 14.15 9.96 -3.62
N ALA A 367 14.76 9.98 -4.80
CA ALA A 367 14.83 8.82 -5.70
C ALA A 367 16.26 8.59 -6.17
N ALA A 368 16.77 7.38 -5.97
CA ALA A 368 17.94 6.89 -6.68
C ALA A 368 17.48 6.35 -8.02
N GLU A 369 17.73 7.10 -9.10
CA GLU A 369 17.18 6.83 -10.42
C GLU A 369 18.14 7.18 -11.56
N ASP A 370 17.96 6.49 -12.68
CA ASP A 370 18.45 6.90 -13.99
C ASP A 370 17.37 7.73 -14.67
N THR A 371 17.58 9.04 -14.70
CA THR A 371 16.61 10.00 -15.23
C THR A 371 16.50 9.96 -16.76
N GLN A 372 17.55 9.50 -17.46
CA GLN A 372 17.54 9.42 -18.92
C GLN A 372 16.70 8.24 -19.39
N ASN A 373 16.87 7.09 -18.72
CA ASN A 373 16.15 5.86 -19.04
C ASN A 373 14.83 5.70 -18.27
N SER A 374 14.49 6.65 -17.38
CA SER A 374 13.31 6.61 -16.51
C SER A 374 13.25 5.33 -15.65
N VAL A 375 14.39 4.96 -15.07
CA VAL A 375 14.55 3.74 -14.24
C VAL A 375 14.77 4.12 -12.78
N LEU A 376 13.90 3.63 -11.90
CA LEU A 376 13.94 3.85 -10.46
C LEU A 376 14.53 2.64 -9.74
N ILE A 377 15.56 2.88 -8.94
CA ILE A 377 16.28 1.85 -8.17
C ILE A 377 15.87 1.86 -6.70
N GLY A 378 15.69 3.03 -6.11
CA GLY A 378 15.25 3.15 -4.73
C GLY A 378 14.65 4.51 -4.46
N LEU A 379 13.88 4.59 -3.38
CA LEU A 379 13.21 5.80 -2.96
C LEU A 379 13.23 5.96 -1.44
N LEU A 380 13.12 7.20 -1.00
CA LEU A 380 12.86 7.57 0.39
C LEU A 380 11.82 8.68 0.45
N ARG A 381 10.86 8.56 1.38
CA ARG A 381 9.87 9.60 1.70
C ARG A 381 10.23 10.21 3.06
N LEU A 382 10.67 11.46 3.06
CA LEU A 382 10.94 12.24 4.26
C LEU A 382 9.82 13.27 4.42
N ARG A 383 9.26 13.39 5.62
CA ARG A 383 8.25 14.38 5.95
C ARG A 383 8.73 15.30 7.06
N ILE A 384 8.48 16.58 6.88
CA ILE A 384 8.42 17.58 7.95
C ILE A 384 6.95 17.68 8.33
N PRO A 385 6.55 17.19 9.52
CA PRO A 385 5.15 17.11 9.91
C PRO A 385 4.47 18.47 10.03
N SER A 386 3.15 18.48 9.96
CA SER A 386 2.39 19.71 10.23
C SER A 386 2.43 20.07 11.71
N GLU A 387 2.08 21.32 12.05
CA GLU A 387 1.94 21.75 13.46
C GLU A 387 0.83 20.99 14.23
N LYS A 388 -0.03 20.24 13.52
CA LYS A 388 -1.11 19.45 14.10
C LYS A 388 -0.72 17.98 14.34
N ALA A 389 0.55 17.62 14.21
CA ALA A 389 1.01 16.27 14.54
C ALA A 389 0.74 15.96 16.02
N HIS A 390 0.05 14.84 16.29
CA HIS A 390 -0.49 14.55 17.63
C HIS A 390 0.39 13.65 18.50
N ARG A 391 1.37 12.96 17.89
CA ARG A 391 2.25 12.02 18.60
C ARG A 391 3.23 12.77 19.49
N ALA A 392 3.36 12.34 20.74
CA ALA A 392 4.28 12.94 21.70
C ALA A 392 5.77 12.87 21.28
N GLU A 393 6.14 11.92 20.42
CA GLU A 393 7.50 11.82 19.90
C GLU A 393 7.83 12.87 18.82
N ILE A 394 6.82 13.55 18.30
CA ILE A 394 6.92 14.50 17.19
C ILE A 394 6.78 15.93 17.73
N ASP A 395 7.78 16.75 17.45
CA ASP A 395 7.82 18.18 17.76
C ASP A 395 8.29 18.97 16.53
N ARG A 396 8.42 20.30 16.67
CA ARG A 396 8.86 21.20 15.59
C ARG A 396 10.26 20.88 15.03
N GLY A 397 11.10 20.19 15.79
CA GLY A 397 12.45 19.78 15.38
C GLY A 397 12.51 18.35 14.84
N THR A 398 11.38 17.74 14.48
CA THR A 398 11.31 16.34 14.08
C THR A 398 11.08 16.17 12.58
N ALA A 399 11.94 15.39 11.92
CA ALA A 399 11.66 14.84 10.60
C ALA A 399 11.25 13.36 10.69
N ILE A 400 10.48 12.86 9.72
CA ILE A 400 10.01 11.47 9.70
C ILE A 400 10.30 10.83 8.35
N VAL A 401 11.07 9.74 8.36
CA VAL A 401 11.18 8.82 7.23
C VAL A 401 9.96 7.90 7.24
N ARG A 402 9.06 8.13 6.28
CA ARG A 402 7.80 7.39 6.08
C ARG A 402 7.99 6.10 5.29
N GLU A 403 8.99 6.11 4.41
CA GLU A 403 9.33 4.97 3.56
C GLU A 403 10.80 5.02 3.17
N LEU A 404 11.47 3.87 3.21
CA LEU A 404 12.70 3.61 2.48
C LEU A 404 12.51 2.29 1.73
N HIS A 405 12.63 2.32 0.42
CA HIS A 405 12.47 1.13 -0.42
C HIS A 405 13.57 1.09 -1.48
N VAL A 406 14.26 -0.05 -1.59
CA VAL A 406 15.24 -0.29 -2.64
C VAL A 406 14.78 -1.52 -3.41
N TYR A 407 14.55 -1.32 -4.71
CA TYR A 407 14.14 -2.35 -5.64
C TYR A 407 15.33 -3.23 -6.02
N GLY A 408 15.08 -4.53 -6.14
CA GLY A 408 16.07 -5.53 -6.51
C GLY A 408 15.49 -6.94 -6.37
N THR A 409 16.13 -7.93 -7.00
CA THR A 409 15.80 -9.34 -6.82
C THR A 409 15.94 -9.72 -5.34
N GLN A 410 15.02 -10.54 -4.83
CA GLN A 410 15.06 -11.00 -3.45
C GLN A 410 16.25 -11.94 -3.26
N VAL A 411 17.40 -11.40 -2.84
CA VAL A 411 18.53 -12.21 -2.42
C VAL A 411 18.32 -12.61 -0.96
N PRO A 412 18.32 -13.91 -0.63
CA PRO A 412 18.34 -14.37 0.76
C PRO A 412 19.49 -13.71 1.54
N ILE A 413 19.30 -13.50 2.84
CA ILE A 413 20.36 -12.97 3.70
C ILE A 413 21.53 -13.98 3.66
N GLY A 414 22.65 -13.59 3.05
CA GLY A 414 23.88 -14.41 2.96
C GLY A 414 24.20 -15.00 1.59
N GLU A 415 23.33 -14.89 0.58
CA GLU A 415 23.63 -15.33 -0.80
C GLU A 415 24.10 -14.15 -1.68
N HIS A 416 24.86 -14.43 -2.75
CA HIS A 416 25.36 -13.45 -3.72
C HIS A 416 24.61 -13.58 -5.06
N ASP A 417 24.10 -12.45 -5.57
CA ASP A 417 23.57 -12.30 -6.93
C ASP A 417 24.35 -11.16 -7.61
N ASP A 418 24.93 -11.42 -8.77
CA ASP A 418 25.77 -10.47 -9.52
C ASP A 418 24.98 -9.23 -9.99
N VAL A 419 23.65 -9.34 -10.13
CA VAL A 419 22.76 -8.20 -10.43
C VAL A 419 22.47 -7.38 -9.16
N ALA A 420 22.40 -8.03 -8.00
CA ALA A 420 22.22 -7.34 -6.71
C ALA A 420 23.45 -6.51 -6.28
N TRP A 421 24.60 -6.69 -6.93
CA TRP A 421 25.83 -5.95 -6.65
C TRP A 421 25.68 -4.44 -6.93
N GLN A 422 24.91 -4.04 -7.96
CA GLN A 422 24.63 -2.62 -8.25
C GLN A 422 23.73 -1.94 -7.20
N HIS A 423 23.04 -2.71 -6.35
CA HIS A 423 22.09 -2.21 -5.35
C HIS A 423 22.67 -2.06 -3.94
N ARG A 424 23.96 -2.41 -3.73
CA ARG A 424 24.63 -2.30 -2.43
C ARG A 424 24.91 -0.83 -2.09
N GLY A 425 24.09 -0.31 -1.17
CA GLY A 425 24.35 0.97 -0.50
C GLY A 425 23.36 2.10 -0.82
N TRP A 426 22.48 1.96 -1.82
CA TRP A 426 21.50 3.02 -2.12
C TRP A 426 20.58 3.32 -0.95
N GLY A 427 20.19 2.29 -0.18
CA GLY A 427 19.40 2.49 1.03
C GLY A 427 20.12 3.36 2.06
N ALA A 428 21.41 3.11 2.29
CA ALA A 428 22.23 3.87 3.21
C ALA A 428 22.51 5.29 2.70
N LYS A 429 22.75 5.45 1.38
CA LYS A 429 22.94 6.75 0.73
C LYS A 429 21.67 7.60 0.84
N LEU A 430 20.51 7.06 0.48
CA LEU A 430 19.22 7.75 0.61
C LEU A 430 18.94 8.14 2.05
N LEU A 431 19.16 7.24 3.01
CA LEU A 431 18.97 7.52 4.42
C LEU A 431 19.90 8.63 4.92
N LYS A 432 21.19 8.59 4.53
CA LYS A 432 22.15 9.64 4.86
C LYS A 432 21.75 10.99 4.25
N THR A 433 21.34 11.01 2.98
CA THR A 433 20.85 12.24 2.33
C THR A 433 19.61 12.78 3.04
N ALA A 434 18.70 11.93 3.50
CA ALA A 434 17.54 12.35 4.28
C ALA A 434 17.93 12.95 5.65
N GLU A 435 18.93 12.37 6.32
CA GLU A 435 19.49 12.92 7.56
C GLU A 435 20.11 14.31 7.34
N GLU A 436 20.88 14.48 6.26
CA GLU A 436 21.50 15.76 5.89
C GLU A 436 20.43 16.82 5.57
N ILE A 437 19.40 16.47 4.79
CA ILE A 437 18.29 17.38 4.47
C ILE A 437 17.54 17.78 5.75
N ALA A 438 17.16 16.82 6.59
CA ALA A 438 16.46 17.09 7.84
C ALA A 438 17.27 18.05 8.73
N ARG A 439 18.57 17.79 8.89
CA ARG A 439 19.45 18.58 9.76
C ARG A 439 19.74 19.97 9.19
N TYR A 440 20.16 20.06 7.93
CA TYR A 440 20.73 21.30 7.39
C TYR A 440 19.73 22.16 6.61
N GLU A 441 18.73 21.56 5.95
CA GLU A 441 17.71 22.32 5.20
C GLU A 441 16.50 22.66 6.07
N PHE A 442 16.13 21.78 7.01
CA PHE A 442 14.95 21.95 7.87
C PHE A 442 15.27 22.15 9.35
N SER A 443 16.55 22.26 9.72
CA SER A 443 17.00 22.50 11.10
C SER A 443 16.39 21.55 12.14
N CYS A 444 16.07 20.32 11.73
CA CYS A 444 15.57 19.30 12.64
C CYS A 444 16.68 18.85 13.58
N THR A 445 16.32 18.53 14.83
CA THR A 445 17.22 18.02 15.87
C THR A 445 17.17 16.50 15.97
N LYS A 446 16.11 15.88 15.45
CA LYS A 446 15.96 14.42 15.41
C LYS A 446 15.22 13.95 14.17
N ILE A 447 15.43 12.69 13.83
CA ILE A 447 14.75 12.00 12.75
C ILE A 447 14.16 10.67 13.25
N LEU A 448 12.88 10.47 12.93
CA LEU A 448 12.13 9.25 13.21
C LEU A 448 11.99 8.42 11.95
N VAL A 449 11.81 7.11 12.11
CA VAL A 449 11.49 6.19 11.03
C VAL A 449 10.33 5.31 11.47
N LEU A 450 9.24 5.32 10.69
CA LEU A 450 8.18 4.32 10.84
C LEU A 450 8.60 3.02 10.15
N SER A 451 9.42 2.24 10.86
CA SER A 451 9.97 0.98 10.35
C SER A 451 9.04 -0.19 10.58
N GLY A 452 8.94 -1.08 9.59
CA GLY A 452 8.33 -2.39 9.80
C GLY A 452 9.13 -3.19 10.84
N ILE A 453 8.45 -3.98 11.65
CA ILE A 453 9.06 -4.72 12.78
C ILE A 453 10.32 -5.48 12.33
N GLY A 454 10.20 -6.28 11.27
CA GLY A 454 11.28 -7.06 10.68
C GLY A 454 12.41 -6.26 10.03
N ALA A 455 12.26 -4.94 9.88
CA ALA A 455 13.26 -4.05 9.30
C ALA A 455 13.99 -3.19 10.34
N ARG A 456 13.62 -3.22 11.63
CA ARG A 456 14.23 -2.39 12.68
C ARG A 456 15.74 -2.59 12.83
N GLU A 457 16.21 -3.84 12.71
CA GLU A 457 17.65 -4.17 12.73
C GLU A 457 18.47 -3.43 11.66
N TYR A 458 17.88 -3.14 10.49
CA TYR A 458 18.56 -2.36 9.47
C TYR A 458 18.88 -0.95 9.98
N TYR A 459 17.93 -0.29 10.64
CA TYR A 459 18.12 1.05 11.17
C TYR A 459 19.05 1.06 12.39
N ARG A 460 19.05 0.02 13.23
CA ARG A 460 20.02 -0.13 14.34
C ARG A 460 21.46 -0.09 13.83
N LYS A 461 21.74 -0.77 12.72
CA LYS A 461 23.07 -0.75 12.08
C LYS A 461 23.49 0.64 11.54
N HIS A 462 22.53 1.56 11.37
CA HIS A 462 22.78 2.94 10.92
C HIS A 462 22.69 3.95 12.07
N GLY A 463 22.76 3.49 13.32
CA GLY A 463 22.81 4.34 14.51
C GLY A 463 21.46 4.78 15.05
N TYR A 464 20.35 4.17 14.60
CA TYR A 464 19.03 4.42 15.18
C TYR A 464 18.80 3.52 16.40
N ARG A 465 18.04 4.01 17.36
CA ARG A 465 17.56 3.24 18.52
C ARG A 465 16.03 3.26 18.55
N LYS A 466 15.41 2.27 19.19
CA LYS A 466 13.95 2.28 19.44
C LYS A 466 13.71 2.79 20.86
N PRO A 467 13.13 3.99 21.07
CA PRO A 467 12.79 4.44 22.42
C PRO A 467 11.76 3.50 23.09
N PRO A 468 11.75 3.39 24.43
CA PRO A 468 10.69 2.72 25.16
C PRO A 468 9.32 3.30 24.79
N ASN A 469 8.30 2.45 24.65
CA ASN A 469 6.92 2.83 24.32
C ASN A 469 6.72 3.61 23.01
N SER A 470 7.75 3.80 22.19
CA SER A 470 7.63 4.43 20.88
C SER A 470 7.52 3.40 19.76
N PRO A 471 6.68 3.61 18.74
CA PRO A 471 6.62 2.74 17.58
C PRO A 471 7.79 2.98 16.60
N TYR A 472 8.50 4.10 16.72
CA TYR A 472 9.51 4.57 15.78
C TYR A 472 10.93 4.09 16.11
N MET A 473 11.76 4.01 15.07
CA MET A 473 13.22 4.07 15.23
C MET A 473 13.63 5.54 15.22
N MET A 474 14.52 5.96 16.12
CA MET A 474 14.90 7.35 16.32
C MET A 474 16.42 7.51 16.26
N LYS A 475 16.85 8.62 15.66
CA LYS A 475 18.23 9.11 15.73
C LYS A 475 18.20 10.60 16.03
N GLU A 476 18.94 11.01 17.04
CA GLU A 476 19.18 12.42 17.35
C GLU A 476 20.40 12.90 16.57
N PHE A 477 20.33 14.11 16.03
CA PHE A 477 21.49 14.76 15.46
C PHE A 477 22.27 15.37 16.62
N LYS A 478 23.49 14.88 16.86
CA LYS A 478 24.40 15.54 17.79
C LYS A 478 24.83 16.88 17.19
N ASP A 479 24.85 17.92 18.01
CA ASP A 479 25.39 19.24 17.67
C ASP A 479 26.77 19.13 17.01
#